data_AF-A0A9D1S4T4-F1
#
_entry.id   AF-A0A9D1S4T4-F1
#
_cell.length_a   1.000
_cell.length_b   1.000
_cell.length_c   1.000
_cell.angle_alpha   90.00
_cell.angle_beta   90.00
_cell.angle_gamma   90.00
#
_symmetry.space_group_name_H-M   'P 1'
#
loop_
_entity.id
_entity.type
_entity.pdbx_description
1 polymer ?
#
loop_
_entity_poly.entity_id
_entity_poly.type
_entity_poly.pdbx_seq_one_letter_code
_entity_poly.pdbx_strand_id
1 'polypeptide(L)'
;MTTHLRRIRRAACAMLALLLALGTVPALANEAATGLIAPVTSGRLVSESMFIVNSTGTHVVTPAALNVRTGPNDYYPVCDIIHRGDKVQVVAILGTFCRIVSTTGVYGYVSRQYLDPIGAATPTPTAAPTGRQVYRVTASALNVRTGPSTGYSVLTLIYNGDEIYKLADVNASWMRIQLRDGRIGYIMNTYATYVRTEGGAVPTQRPTATPTVRPTSRPTATPTPPPIPTTGLGPGDIYVTTANVNLRSGPSTGYASKRVLSNGTYVTLYSKYSNSWYYIRTTDGIYGYMSSQYLRYVKTVTSTPQPTSGIVDTSEQIYSYQQMLEDINALYNRYPSQVTRRVAIGDTMWSQQIPAVCIGNVNASRALLIDGGIHGREYMSTLLIMRQMEYLLDNQNSYYDGHRIGDMLEECCIWFVPMINPDGVRISQTGLAGLSNTQKNNLIAMNGGSTYFTRWKANGYGVDLNRNFDAGWVYQGKPSGSEYSGAWANSESETQAMVNFVKNHTNIKASINYHTTGNCIYWHYGQTGAAKTRDKKIADKLSQLTGYYLRDENYSGKGGGFMDWMIASRGLPSFTLELGPGSENAPQSIARFNAIWSANRNVPAFMLAYIIDNL
;
A
#
# COMPACT_ATOMS: atom_id res chain seq x y z
N MET A 1 -6.72 -60.33 37.79
CA MET A 1 -6.48 -59.08 37.02
C MET A 1 -6.91 -59.33 35.58
N THR A 2 -8.21 -59.62 35.45
CA THR A 2 -8.81 -60.46 34.41
C THR A 2 -10.31 -60.17 34.47
N THR A 3 -10.76 -59.07 33.84
CA THR A 3 -12.18 -58.84 33.43
C THR A 3 -12.44 -57.46 32.80
N HIS A 4 -11.54 -56.47 32.88
CA HIS A 4 -11.79 -55.13 32.30
C HIS A 4 -11.22 -54.85 30.89
N LEU A 5 -10.41 -55.74 30.31
CA LEU A 5 -9.85 -55.62 28.95
C LEU A 5 -10.68 -56.29 27.83
N ARG A 6 -11.87 -56.85 28.13
CA ARG A 6 -12.74 -57.53 27.14
C ARG A 6 -13.94 -56.71 26.63
N ARG A 7 -14.17 -55.48 27.10
CA ARG A 7 -15.30 -54.63 26.63
C ARG A 7 -14.97 -53.54 25.62
N ILE A 8 -13.70 -53.17 25.40
CA ILE A 8 -13.34 -52.09 24.45
C ILE A 8 -13.01 -52.62 23.04
N ARG A 9 -12.67 -53.92 22.89
CA ARG A 9 -12.41 -54.55 21.58
C ARG A 9 -13.67 -55.07 20.85
N ARG A 10 -14.89 -54.85 21.36
CA ARG A 10 -16.15 -55.33 20.74
C ARG A 10 -17.08 -54.24 20.18
N ALA A 11 -16.74 -52.95 20.34
CA ALA A 11 -17.51 -51.86 19.72
C ALA A 11 -16.93 -51.37 18.37
N ALA A 12 -15.63 -51.63 18.10
CA ALA A 12 -14.96 -51.19 16.87
C ALA A 12 -15.03 -52.18 15.70
N CYS A 13 -15.63 -53.37 15.88
CA CYS A 13 -15.75 -54.40 14.82
C CYS A 13 -17.18 -54.63 14.30
N ALA A 14 -18.16 -53.79 14.67
CA ALA A 14 -19.56 -53.95 14.24
C ALA A 14 -20.07 -52.86 13.28
N MET A 15 -19.25 -51.84 12.92
CA MET A 15 -19.64 -50.82 11.93
C MET A 15 -18.85 -50.87 10.62
N LEU A 16 -17.94 -51.83 10.46
CA LEU A 16 -17.16 -52.02 9.23
C LEU A 16 -17.60 -53.25 8.40
N ALA A 17 -18.72 -53.89 8.75
CA ALA A 17 -19.17 -55.15 8.17
C ALA A 17 -20.61 -55.08 7.58
N LEU A 18 -21.05 -53.90 7.10
CA LEU A 18 -22.34 -53.76 6.41
C LEU A 18 -22.24 -53.11 5.01
N LEU A 19 -21.04 -52.96 4.43
CA LEU A 19 -20.89 -52.33 3.11
C LEU A 19 -20.01 -53.10 2.13
N LEU A 20 -19.68 -54.36 2.42
CA LEU A 20 -18.96 -55.25 1.49
C LEU A 20 -19.61 -56.64 1.49
N ALA A 21 -20.70 -56.77 0.73
CA ALA A 21 -21.10 -58.04 0.13
C ALA A 21 -21.92 -57.73 -1.14
N LEU A 22 -21.57 -58.41 -2.25
CA LEU A 22 -22.05 -58.27 -3.64
C LEU A 22 -21.31 -57.16 -4.40
N GLY A 23 -20.12 -57.38 -4.99
CA GLY A 23 -19.79 -58.34 -6.07
C GLY A 23 -20.24 -57.72 -7.41
N THR A 24 -19.43 -57.46 -8.44
CA THR A 24 -18.26 -58.15 -9.02
C THR A 24 -17.45 -57.23 -9.96
N VAL A 25 -16.16 -57.57 -10.14
CA VAL A 25 -15.10 -56.91 -10.95
C VAL A 25 -15.25 -57.20 -12.46
N PRO A 26 -14.60 -56.43 -13.37
CA PRO A 26 -13.35 -56.95 -13.93
C PRO A 26 -12.21 -55.92 -14.17
N ALA A 27 -11.04 -56.51 -14.45
CA ALA A 27 -9.65 -56.05 -14.47
C ALA A 27 -9.27 -54.79 -15.29
N LEU A 28 -8.14 -54.17 -14.88
CA LEU A 28 -6.93 -53.74 -15.65
C LEU A 28 -5.96 -53.12 -14.60
N ALA A 29 -4.82 -53.71 -14.27
CA ALA A 29 -3.51 -53.66 -14.94
C ALA A 29 -2.96 -52.22 -15.17
N ASN A 30 -1.89 -51.92 -14.41
CA ASN A 30 -0.66 -51.18 -14.72
C ASN A 30 -0.70 -49.80 -15.43
N GLU A 31 0.17 -48.92 -14.90
CA GLU A 31 0.80 -47.74 -15.51
C GLU A 31 -0.03 -46.52 -15.93
N ALA A 32 0.51 -45.37 -15.50
CA ALA A 32 0.41 -44.03 -16.09
C ALA A 32 -0.94 -43.30 -16.07
N ALA A 33 -0.81 -42.02 -15.71
CA ALA A 33 -1.61 -40.89 -16.18
C ALA A 33 -3.01 -40.65 -15.54
N THR A 34 -3.12 -39.41 -15.03
CA THR A 34 -4.27 -38.49 -15.11
C THR A 34 -5.42 -38.56 -14.08
N GLY A 35 -5.68 -37.38 -13.49
CA GLY A 35 -7.01 -36.91 -13.06
C GLY A 35 -7.16 -36.77 -11.54
N LEU A 36 -7.30 -35.59 -10.92
CA LEU A 36 -7.66 -34.26 -11.41
C LEU A 36 -6.66 -33.21 -10.93
N ILE A 37 -5.72 -32.86 -11.80
CA ILE A 37 -5.25 -31.50 -11.93
C ILE A 37 -6.24 -30.89 -12.93
N ALA A 38 -7.13 -30.00 -12.48
CA ALA A 38 -7.82 -29.14 -13.42
C ALA A 38 -6.75 -28.19 -14.01
N PRO A 39 -6.57 -28.13 -15.34
CA PRO A 39 -5.64 -27.19 -15.92
C PRO A 39 -6.23 -25.80 -15.71
N VAL A 40 -5.56 -24.98 -14.90
CA VAL A 40 -5.66 -23.53 -15.03
C VAL A 40 -4.84 -23.15 -16.27
N THR A 41 -5.35 -23.53 -17.44
CA THR A 41 -4.86 -23.00 -18.71
C THR A 41 -5.45 -21.61 -18.89
N SER A 42 -4.56 -20.64 -18.70
CA SER A 42 -4.39 -19.38 -19.44
C SER A 42 -5.65 -18.63 -19.88
N GLY A 43 -5.66 -17.34 -19.54
CA GLY A 43 -6.47 -16.37 -20.27
C GLY A 43 -7.74 -15.93 -19.55
N ARG A 44 -7.60 -15.47 -18.31
CA ARG A 44 -8.46 -14.39 -17.83
C ARG A 44 -7.56 -13.37 -17.18
N LEU A 45 -7.36 -12.25 -17.88
CA LEU A 45 -6.90 -11.02 -17.27
C LEU A 45 -7.64 -10.90 -15.94
N VAL A 46 -6.89 -11.00 -14.84
CA VAL A 46 -7.35 -10.60 -13.52
C VAL A 46 -8.02 -9.26 -13.74
N SER A 47 -9.34 -9.22 -13.59
CA SER A 47 -10.02 -7.95 -13.64
C SER A 47 -9.36 -7.11 -12.54
N GLU A 48 -8.85 -5.94 -12.92
CA GLU A 48 -8.15 -4.96 -12.08
C GLU A 48 -9.09 -4.37 -11.01
N SER A 49 -9.87 -5.22 -10.36
CA SER A 49 -11.09 -4.87 -9.65
C SER A 49 -10.77 -4.63 -8.19
N MET A 50 -10.41 -3.37 -7.94
CA MET A 50 -10.56 -2.61 -6.70
C MET A 50 -9.94 -3.21 -5.43
N PHE A 51 -8.87 -2.56 -4.98
CA PHE A 51 -8.62 -2.38 -3.56
C PHE A 51 -9.80 -1.61 -2.94
N ILE A 52 -10.54 -2.23 -2.01
CA ILE A 52 -11.67 -1.60 -1.32
C ILE A 52 -11.14 -0.94 -0.05
N VAL A 53 -11.10 0.39 -0.04
CA VAL A 53 -10.92 1.12 1.22
C VAL A 53 -12.27 1.45 1.78
N ASN A 54 -12.54 0.97 2.99
CA ASN A 54 -13.68 1.41 3.78
C ASN A 54 -13.53 2.94 4.04
N SER A 55 -14.35 3.78 3.39
CA SER A 55 -14.25 5.24 3.45
C SER A 55 -14.75 5.83 4.79
N THR A 56 -13.99 6.76 5.40
CA THR A 56 -14.36 7.61 6.55
C THR A 56 -15.10 8.89 6.11
N GLY A 57 -15.76 9.63 7.03
CA GLY A 57 -16.53 10.85 6.69
C GLY A 57 -17.55 11.29 7.75
N THR A 58 -18.37 12.30 7.46
CA THR A 58 -19.52 12.66 8.32
C THR A 58 -20.65 11.65 8.09
N HIS A 59 -21.32 11.19 9.14
CA HIS A 59 -22.47 10.28 9.06
C HIS A 59 -23.63 10.78 9.92
N VAL A 60 -24.86 10.46 9.53
CA VAL A 60 -26.09 10.67 10.27
C VAL A 60 -26.50 9.40 11.01
N VAL A 61 -26.89 9.56 12.27
CA VAL A 61 -27.40 8.48 13.11
C VAL A 61 -28.83 8.11 12.71
N THR A 62 -29.09 6.83 12.47
CA THR A 62 -30.39 6.33 11.99
C THR A 62 -31.38 5.85 13.08
N PRO A 63 -30.97 5.24 14.21
CA PRO A 63 -31.90 4.82 15.27
C PRO A 63 -32.27 5.98 16.22
N ALA A 64 -33.36 5.82 16.98
CA ALA A 64 -33.85 6.84 17.92
C ALA A 64 -32.81 7.24 18.99
N ALA A 65 -32.10 6.26 19.55
CA ALA A 65 -30.95 6.44 20.42
C ALA A 65 -29.90 5.35 20.11
N LEU A 66 -28.63 5.71 20.22
CA LEU A 66 -27.49 4.85 19.93
C LEU A 66 -26.40 5.06 20.99
N ASN A 67 -26.02 3.98 21.66
CA ASN A 67 -24.95 4.01 22.65
C ASN A 67 -23.59 4.15 21.97
N VAL A 68 -22.84 5.18 22.36
CA VAL A 68 -21.43 5.36 22.05
C VAL A 68 -20.61 4.73 23.16
N ARG A 69 -19.67 3.86 22.79
CA ARG A 69 -18.92 3.03 23.74
C ARG A 69 -17.44 3.32 23.72
N THR A 70 -16.73 2.98 24.78
CA THR A 70 -15.27 3.17 24.87
C THR A 70 -14.46 2.21 23.97
N GLY A 71 -15.10 1.23 23.32
CA GLY A 71 -14.48 0.28 22.40
C GLY A 71 -15.48 -0.40 21.44
N PRO A 72 -14.99 -1.11 20.41
CA PRO A 72 -15.82 -1.64 19.33
C PRO A 72 -16.50 -2.97 19.72
N ASN A 73 -17.64 -2.90 20.42
CA ASN A 73 -18.70 -3.91 20.60
C ASN A 73 -19.60 -3.53 21.80
N ASP A 74 -20.58 -4.36 22.12
CA ASP A 74 -21.57 -4.17 23.19
C ASP A 74 -21.06 -4.42 24.63
N TYR A 75 -19.86 -4.98 24.81
CA TYR A 75 -19.25 -5.21 26.13
C TYR A 75 -18.54 -3.97 26.71
N TYR A 76 -18.18 -3.00 25.87
CA TYR A 76 -17.53 -1.78 26.33
C TYR A 76 -18.53 -0.85 27.03
N PRO A 77 -18.15 -0.22 28.15
CA PRO A 77 -18.98 0.77 28.82
C PRO A 77 -19.48 1.84 27.85
N VAL A 78 -20.74 2.23 28.03
CA VAL A 78 -21.32 3.39 27.34
C VAL A 78 -20.64 4.63 27.91
N CYS A 79 -20.04 5.43 27.04
CA CYS A 79 -19.41 6.70 27.39
C CYS A 79 -20.19 7.91 26.89
N ASP A 80 -21.11 7.73 25.94
CA ASP A 80 -22.01 8.77 25.45
C ASP A 80 -23.26 8.14 24.78
N ILE A 81 -24.31 8.93 24.51
CA ILE A 81 -25.51 8.50 23.78
C ILE A 81 -25.85 9.55 22.72
N ILE A 82 -25.97 9.11 21.47
CA ILE A 82 -26.33 9.95 20.31
C ILE A 82 -27.70 9.55 19.76
N HIS A 83 -28.40 10.46 19.09
CA HIS A 83 -29.80 10.32 18.70
C HIS A 83 -30.00 10.41 17.18
N ARG A 84 -31.14 9.92 16.70
CA ARG A 84 -31.51 9.98 15.28
C ARG A 84 -31.32 11.39 14.72
N GLY A 85 -30.64 11.51 13.59
CA GLY A 85 -30.38 12.78 12.94
C GLY A 85 -29.10 13.48 13.39
N ASP A 86 -28.47 13.04 14.48
CA ASP A 86 -27.17 13.55 14.90
C ASP A 86 -26.12 13.30 13.81
N LYS A 87 -25.29 14.32 13.57
CA LYS A 87 -24.17 14.24 12.63
C LYS A 87 -22.90 13.96 13.40
N VAL A 88 -22.32 12.79 13.18
CA VAL A 88 -21.07 12.35 13.82
C VAL A 88 -19.97 12.20 12.79
N GLN A 89 -18.72 12.47 13.17
CA GLN A 89 -17.58 12.18 12.29
C GLN A 89 -17.17 10.73 12.48
N VAL A 90 -17.29 9.89 11.45
CA VAL A 90 -16.66 8.57 11.41
C VAL A 90 -15.20 8.76 11.07
N VAL A 91 -14.35 8.51 12.06
CA VAL A 91 -12.90 8.68 11.98
C VAL A 91 -12.16 7.37 11.74
N ALA A 92 -12.82 6.21 11.92
CA ALA A 92 -12.31 4.91 11.50
C ALA A 92 -13.44 3.88 11.32
N ILE A 93 -13.27 2.89 10.43
CA ILE A 93 -14.20 1.75 10.28
C ILE A 93 -13.50 0.46 10.71
N LEU A 94 -14.00 -0.20 11.75
CA LEU A 94 -13.44 -1.41 12.35
C LEU A 94 -14.46 -2.55 12.20
N GLY A 95 -14.47 -3.20 11.04
CA GLY A 95 -15.44 -4.24 10.72
C GLY A 95 -16.88 -3.71 10.69
N THR A 96 -17.73 -4.18 11.62
CA THR A 96 -19.13 -3.73 11.77
C THR A 96 -19.29 -2.53 12.71
N PHE A 97 -18.20 -1.97 13.23
CA PHE A 97 -18.20 -0.78 14.08
C PHE A 97 -17.46 0.38 13.43
N CYS A 98 -17.84 1.60 13.80
CA CYS A 98 -17.17 2.84 13.43
C CYS A 98 -16.63 3.50 14.70
N ARG A 99 -15.39 3.98 14.68
CA ARG A 99 -14.92 4.98 15.65
C ARG A 99 -15.44 6.34 15.20
N ILE A 100 -16.05 7.07 16.11
CA ILE A 100 -16.65 8.37 15.85
C ILE A 100 -16.12 9.44 16.80
N VAL A 101 -16.34 10.70 16.42
CA VAL A 101 -16.44 11.83 17.34
C VAL A 101 -17.91 12.18 17.46
N SER A 102 -18.47 12.12 18.66
CA SER A 102 -19.88 12.47 18.92
C SER A 102 -20.11 13.98 18.80
N THR A 103 -21.38 14.41 18.82
CA THR A 103 -21.76 15.83 18.80
C THR A 103 -21.27 16.61 20.03
N THR A 104 -20.93 15.91 21.11
CA THR A 104 -20.38 16.47 22.35
C THR A 104 -18.84 16.49 22.38
N GLY A 105 -18.17 16.02 21.31
CA GLY A 105 -16.71 15.97 21.20
C GLY A 105 -16.06 14.73 21.82
N VAL A 106 -16.85 13.76 22.27
CA VAL A 106 -16.36 12.51 22.87
C VAL A 106 -15.96 11.53 21.76
N TYR A 107 -14.77 10.95 21.88
CA TYR A 107 -14.37 9.83 21.04
C TYR A 107 -15.00 8.53 21.55
N GLY A 108 -15.61 7.76 20.65
CA GLY A 108 -16.13 6.44 21.00
C GLY A 108 -16.54 5.62 19.79
N TYR A 109 -17.17 4.48 20.02
CA TYR A 109 -17.45 3.48 19.00
C TYR A 109 -18.95 3.19 18.92
N VAL A 110 -19.46 3.06 17.70
CA VAL A 110 -20.87 2.74 17.41
C VAL A 110 -20.95 1.71 16.29
N SER A 111 -22.04 0.96 16.18
CA SER A 111 -22.19 -0.01 15.08
C SER A 111 -22.48 0.70 13.75
N ARG A 112 -21.78 0.27 12.70
CA ARG A 112 -21.83 0.83 11.33
C ARG A 112 -23.22 0.78 10.72
N GLN A 113 -24.02 -0.23 11.04
CA GLN A 113 -25.39 -0.38 10.51
C GLN A 113 -26.33 0.76 10.93
N TYR A 114 -25.93 1.58 11.91
CA TYR A 114 -26.71 2.68 12.45
C TYR A 114 -26.24 4.07 11.97
N LEU A 115 -25.34 4.11 10.99
CA LEU A 115 -24.73 5.34 10.48
C LEU A 115 -24.84 5.42 8.94
N ASP A 116 -25.52 6.44 8.45
CA ASP A 116 -25.60 6.75 7.02
C ASP A 116 -24.65 7.90 6.67
N PRO A 117 -23.79 7.82 5.64
CA PRO A 117 -22.86 8.90 5.31
C PRO A 117 -23.58 10.18 4.84
N ILE A 118 -23.15 11.35 5.35
CA ILE A 118 -23.53 12.69 4.91
C ILE A 118 -22.40 13.23 4.03
N GLY A 119 -22.65 13.35 2.73
CA GLY A 119 -21.90 14.16 1.76
C GLY A 119 -20.40 14.34 2.01
N ALA A 120 -19.56 13.46 1.46
CA ALA A 120 -18.28 13.92 0.93
C ALA A 120 -18.57 15.04 -0.08
N ALA A 121 -17.80 16.12 -0.02
CA ALA A 121 -18.03 17.31 -0.83
C ALA A 121 -18.30 16.96 -2.29
N THR A 122 -19.46 17.42 -2.77
CA THR A 122 -19.72 17.65 -4.18
C THR A 122 -18.59 18.54 -4.72
N PRO A 123 -17.83 18.15 -5.76
CA PRO A 123 -17.09 19.15 -6.51
C PRO A 123 -18.09 20.18 -7.02
N THR A 124 -17.84 21.46 -6.76
CA THR A 124 -18.51 22.57 -7.44
C THR A 124 -18.56 22.25 -8.94
N PRO A 125 -19.68 22.52 -9.64
CA PRO A 125 -19.82 22.20 -11.05
C PRO A 125 -18.64 22.79 -11.83
N THR A 126 -17.74 21.93 -12.29
CA THR A 126 -17.02 22.24 -13.52
C THR A 126 -18.10 22.30 -14.58
N ALA A 127 -18.18 23.42 -15.32
CA ALA A 127 -19.18 23.62 -16.36
C ALA A 127 -19.37 22.32 -17.17
N ALA A 128 -20.62 21.88 -17.31
CA ALA A 128 -20.92 20.64 -18.00
C ALA A 128 -20.38 20.71 -19.45
N PRO A 129 -19.67 19.68 -19.93
CA PRO A 129 -19.43 19.53 -21.35
C PRO A 129 -20.78 19.53 -22.09
N THR A 130 -20.89 20.33 -23.14
CA THR A 130 -22.09 20.50 -23.97
C THR A 130 -22.49 19.18 -24.65
N GLY A 131 -23.81 18.88 -24.72
CA GLY A 131 -24.37 17.83 -25.58
C GLY A 131 -24.81 16.51 -24.91
N ARG A 132 -25.25 16.50 -23.65
CA ARG A 132 -25.67 15.26 -22.96
C ARG A 132 -27.08 14.82 -23.36
N GLN A 133 -27.24 13.54 -23.69
CA GLN A 133 -28.56 12.94 -23.92
C GLN A 133 -29.23 12.56 -22.59
N VAL A 134 -30.43 13.09 -22.36
CA VAL A 134 -31.30 12.81 -21.21
C VAL A 134 -32.30 11.72 -21.58
N TYR A 135 -32.40 10.70 -20.74
CA TYR A 135 -33.37 9.62 -20.85
C TYR A 135 -34.28 9.61 -19.62
N ARG A 136 -35.53 9.20 -19.78
CA ARG A 136 -36.52 9.03 -18.71
C ARG A 136 -36.77 7.54 -18.46
N VAL A 137 -36.73 7.13 -17.21
CA VAL A 137 -37.03 5.75 -16.78
C VAL A 137 -38.51 5.46 -16.96
N THR A 138 -38.83 4.32 -17.58
CA THR A 138 -40.22 3.90 -17.85
C THR A 138 -40.71 2.75 -16.96
N ALA A 139 -39.80 2.06 -16.25
CA ALA A 139 -40.15 1.00 -15.32
C ALA A 139 -40.61 1.54 -13.96
N SER A 140 -41.54 0.85 -13.29
CA SER A 140 -42.00 1.21 -11.95
C SER A 140 -40.87 1.24 -10.92
N ALA A 141 -39.93 0.31 -11.01
CA ALA A 141 -38.67 0.30 -10.29
C ALA A 141 -37.60 -0.41 -11.14
N LEU A 142 -36.43 0.22 -11.30
CA LEU A 142 -35.34 -0.24 -12.13
C LEU A 142 -34.05 -0.32 -11.33
N ASN A 143 -33.42 -1.49 -11.33
CA ASN A 143 -32.11 -1.68 -10.71
C ASN A 143 -31.03 -1.00 -11.54
N VAL A 144 -30.33 -0.05 -10.92
CA VAL A 144 -29.05 0.45 -11.40
C VAL A 144 -27.98 -0.50 -10.87
N ARG A 145 -27.21 -1.12 -11.74
CA ARG A 145 -26.22 -2.14 -11.36
C ARG A 145 -24.80 -1.63 -11.51
N THR A 146 -23.88 -2.30 -10.84
CA THR A 146 -22.44 -2.03 -10.91
C THR A 146 -21.78 -2.52 -12.21
N GLY A 147 -22.50 -3.29 -13.04
CA GLY A 147 -22.07 -3.74 -14.37
C GLY A 147 -23.24 -4.15 -15.29
N PRO A 148 -22.98 -4.35 -16.59
CA PRO A 148 -23.99 -4.54 -17.65
C PRO A 148 -24.53 -5.98 -17.73
N SER A 149 -24.96 -6.54 -16.59
CA SER A 149 -25.69 -7.82 -16.53
C SER A 149 -26.50 -7.93 -15.25
N THR A 150 -27.48 -8.84 -15.21
CA THR A 150 -28.27 -9.12 -14.01
C THR A 150 -27.46 -9.78 -12.88
N GLY A 151 -26.26 -10.27 -13.16
CA GLY A 151 -25.34 -10.87 -12.18
C GLY A 151 -24.52 -9.85 -11.37
N TYR A 152 -24.53 -8.57 -11.75
CA TYR A 152 -23.87 -7.52 -10.98
C TYR A 152 -24.75 -7.02 -9.84
N SER A 153 -24.13 -6.62 -8.73
CA SER A 153 -24.83 -6.09 -7.55
C SER A 153 -25.65 -4.84 -7.90
N VAL A 154 -26.78 -4.68 -7.21
CA VAL A 154 -27.64 -3.50 -7.32
C VAL A 154 -26.99 -2.35 -6.56
N LEU A 155 -26.64 -1.28 -7.28
CA LEU A 155 -26.11 -0.03 -6.73
C LEU A 155 -27.24 0.78 -6.06
N THR A 156 -28.39 0.86 -6.72
CA THR A 156 -29.60 1.56 -6.24
C THR A 156 -30.80 1.20 -7.10
N LEU A 157 -31.99 1.60 -6.66
CA LEU A 157 -33.20 1.65 -7.48
C LEU A 157 -33.41 3.08 -8.02
N ILE A 158 -33.95 3.16 -9.24
CA ILE A 158 -34.54 4.37 -9.84
C ILE A 158 -35.97 4.04 -10.28
N TYR A 159 -36.84 5.03 -10.32
CA TYR A 159 -38.28 4.85 -10.45
C TYR A 159 -38.84 5.51 -11.72
N ASN A 160 -40.08 5.15 -12.08
CA ASN A 160 -40.75 5.70 -13.26
C ASN A 160 -40.75 7.24 -13.22
N GLY A 161 -40.32 7.86 -14.31
CA GLY A 161 -40.24 9.30 -14.44
C GLY A 161 -38.87 9.88 -14.10
N ASP A 162 -37.97 9.13 -13.45
CA ASP A 162 -36.62 9.60 -13.16
C ASP A 162 -35.85 9.91 -14.44
N GLU A 163 -35.14 11.05 -14.45
CA GLU A 163 -34.28 11.43 -15.57
C GLU A 163 -32.82 11.09 -15.28
N ILE A 164 -32.16 10.51 -16.27
CA ILE A 164 -30.78 10.03 -16.23
C ILE A 164 -30.01 10.52 -17.47
N TYR A 165 -28.69 10.63 -17.36
CA TYR A 165 -27.84 10.96 -18.50
C TYR A 165 -27.26 9.69 -19.11
N LYS A 166 -27.48 9.49 -20.41
CA LYS A 166 -26.82 8.39 -21.12
C LYS A 166 -25.37 8.77 -21.40
N LEU A 167 -24.44 7.90 -21.01
CA LEU A 167 -23.01 8.07 -21.26
C LEU A 167 -22.53 7.25 -22.45
N ALA A 168 -23.02 6.01 -22.59
CA ALA A 168 -22.69 5.13 -23.71
C ALA A 168 -23.68 3.96 -23.81
N ASP A 169 -23.90 3.44 -25.02
CA ASP A 169 -24.38 2.07 -25.18
C ASP A 169 -23.23 1.12 -24.89
N VAL A 170 -23.44 0.17 -23.98
CA VAL A 170 -22.42 -0.83 -23.61
C VAL A 170 -22.55 -2.05 -24.51
N ASN A 171 -23.78 -2.43 -24.83
CA ASN A 171 -24.13 -3.43 -25.83
C ASN A 171 -25.61 -3.21 -26.24
N ALA A 172 -26.17 -4.12 -27.04
CA ALA A 172 -27.55 -4.04 -27.52
C ALA A 172 -28.61 -3.93 -26.39
N SER A 173 -28.33 -4.44 -25.20
CA SER A 173 -29.29 -4.53 -24.09
C SER A 173 -29.00 -3.60 -22.92
N TRP A 174 -27.76 -3.09 -22.78
CA TRP A 174 -27.32 -2.32 -21.62
C TRP A 174 -26.68 -0.99 -21.99
N MET A 175 -26.96 0.03 -21.18
CA MET A 175 -26.42 1.38 -21.33
C MET A 175 -25.78 1.80 -20.01
N ARG A 176 -24.67 2.52 -20.16
CA ARG A 176 -23.98 3.17 -19.04
C ARG A 176 -24.61 4.54 -18.85
N ILE A 177 -25.06 4.79 -17.63
CA ILE A 177 -25.84 5.99 -17.29
C ILE A 177 -25.20 6.71 -16.11
N GLN A 178 -25.43 8.01 -16.04
CA GLN A 178 -25.14 8.82 -14.86
C GLN A 178 -26.46 9.26 -14.24
N LEU A 179 -26.61 9.02 -12.93
CA LEU A 179 -27.70 9.55 -12.14
C LEU A 179 -27.55 11.06 -11.92
N ARG A 180 -28.63 11.75 -11.57
CA ARG A 180 -28.58 13.20 -11.29
C ARG A 180 -27.64 13.58 -10.14
N ASP A 181 -27.37 12.64 -9.23
CA ASP A 181 -26.41 12.79 -8.13
C ASP A 181 -24.95 12.49 -8.53
N GLY A 182 -24.71 12.20 -9.81
CA GLY A 182 -23.38 11.98 -10.37
C GLY A 182 -22.89 10.53 -10.36
N ARG A 183 -23.57 9.61 -9.65
CA ARG A 183 -23.22 8.19 -9.64
C ARG A 183 -23.36 7.57 -11.03
N ILE A 184 -22.42 6.71 -11.40
CA ILE A 184 -22.44 5.99 -12.69
C ILE A 184 -22.84 4.55 -12.45
N GLY A 185 -23.77 4.04 -13.25
CA GLY A 185 -24.20 2.66 -13.20
C GLY A 185 -24.70 2.16 -14.55
N TYR A 186 -25.26 0.96 -14.54
CA TYR A 186 -25.71 0.26 -15.74
C TYR A 186 -27.19 -0.10 -15.60
N ILE A 187 -27.97 0.17 -16.64
CA ILE A 187 -29.38 -0.20 -16.74
C ILE A 187 -29.65 -0.89 -18.07
N MET A 188 -30.75 -1.64 -18.16
CA MET A 188 -31.21 -2.17 -19.44
C MET A 188 -31.85 -1.06 -20.29
N ASN A 189 -31.51 -1.03 -21.58
CA ASN A 189 -31.89 0.03 -22.51
C ASN A 189 -33.41 0.15 -22.68
N THR A 190 -34.11 -0.98 -22.59
CA THR A 190 -35.56 -1.10 -22.79
C THR A 190 -36.39 -0.36 -21.74
N TYR A 191 -35.80 0.00 -20.59
CA TYR A 191 -36.51 0.67 -19.49
C TYR A 191 -36.21 2.17 -19.40
N ALA A 192 -35.63 2.76 -20.44
CA ALA A 192 -35.40 4.21 -20.51
C ALA A 192 -35.61 4.74 -21.94
N THR A 193 -36.32 5.86 -22.06
CA THR A 193 -36.61 6.51 -23.35
C THR A 193 -35.92 7.86 -23.44
N TYR A 194 -35.33 8.18 -24.59
CA TYR A 194 -34.74 9.49 -24.83
C TYR A 194 -35.78 10.62 -24.69
N VAL A 195 -35.39 11.71 -24.04
CA VAL A 195 -36.22 12.90 -23.82
C VAL A 195 -35.69 14.09 -24.61
N ARG A 196 -34.44 14.46 -24.37
CA ARG A 196 -33.81 15.67 -24.93
C ARG A 196 -32.30 15.57 -24.90
N THR A 197 -31.63 16.45 -25.63
CA THR A 197 -30.19 16.69 -25.47
C THR A 197 -30.03 18.04 -24.78
N GLU A 198 -29.36 18.05 -23.63
CA GLU A 198 -29.03 19.28 -22.91
C GLU A 198 -27.73 19.87 -23.45
N GLY A 199 -27.78 21.15 -23.84
CA GLY A 199 -26.62 21.93 -24.30
C GLY A 199 -26.40 21.99 -25.82
N GLY A 200 -27.47 22.00 -26.63
CA GLY A 200 -27.39 22.25 -28.08
C GLY A 200 -27.48 23.75 -28.41
N ALA A 201 -26.56 24.26 -29.24
CA ALA A 201 -26.62 25.62 -29.77
C ALA A 201 -27.73 25.78 -30.82
N VAL A 202 -28.49 26.88 -30.72
CA VAL A 202 -29.39 27.38 -31.77
C VAL A 202 -28.54 28.23 -32.76
N PRO A 203 -28.73 28.14 -34.08
CA PRO A 203 -27.87 28.80 -35.06
C PRO A 203 -28.29 30.25 -35.32
N THR A 204 -27.33 31.17 -35.38
CA THR A 204 -27.48 32.49 -36.01
C THR A 204 -26.26 32.82 -36.87
N GLN A 205 -26.54 33.43 -38.02
CA GLN A 205 -25.73 33.46 -39.25
C GLN A 205 -24.56 34.47 -39.25
N ARG A 206 -23.55 34.16 -40.08
CA ARG A 206 -22.45 34.99 -40.66
C ARG A 206 -23.06 36.08 -41.63
N PRO A 207 -22.43 37.23 -42.05
CA PRO A 207 -21.04 37.24 -42.54
C PRO A 207 -20.13 38.52 -42.65
N THR A 208 -18.82 38.23 -42.87
CA THR A 208 -17.73 38.98 -43.62
C THR A 208 -17.15 40.29 -43.04
N ALA A 209 -15.91 40.77 -43.27
CA ALA A 209 -14.73 40.44 -44.09
C ALA A 209 -13.44 41.13 -43.54
N THR A 210 -12.24 40.71 -43.98
CA THR A 210 -10.89 41.33 -43.78
C THR A 210 -10.64 42.49 -44.79
N PRO A 211 -9.66 43.41 -44.63
CA PRO A 211 -8.27 43.19 -45.11
C PRO A 211 -7.10 43.93 -44.36
N THR A 212 -5.89 43.53 -44.76
CA THR A 212 -4.47 43.76 -44.38
C THR A 212 -3.86 45.17 -44.64
N VAL A 213 -2.79 45.60 -43.90
CA VAL A 213 -1.57 46.35 -44.40
C VAL A 213 -0.33 46.22 -43.45
N ARG A 214 0.90 46.11 -44.03
CA ARG A 214 2.29 46.38 -43.54
C ARG A 214 2.95 47.32 -44.62
N PRO A 215 4.10 48.07 -44.51
CA PRO A 215 5.29 47.88 -43.64
C PRO A 215 6.22 49.11 -43.28
N THR A 216 7.40 48.79 -42.67
CA THR A 216 8.71 49.55 -42.55
C THR A 216 8.83 50.66 -41.47
N SER A 217 9.96 50.94 -40.78
CA SER A 217 11.42 50.72 -40.98
C SER A 217 12.22 50.79 -39.63
N ARG A 218 13.51 50.38 -39.67
CA ARG A 218 14.56 50.35 -38.60
C ARG A 218 15.40 51.65 -38.61
N PRO A 219 15.98 52.10 -37.47
CA PRO A 219 17.45 52.09 -37.32
C PRO A 219 17.95 51.67 -35.91
N THR A 220 19.25 51.40 -35.86
CA THR A 220 20.06 50.75 -34.80
C THR A 220 20.44 51.65 -33.63
N ALA A 221 20.47 51.12 -32.40
CA ALA A 221 21.39 51.54 -31.32
C ALA A 221 21.56 50.40 -30.29
N THR A 222 22.80 50.17 -29.86
CA THR A 222 23.20 49.17 -28.84
C THR A 222 22.92 49.68 -27.42
N PRO A 223 22.25 48.92 -26.53
CA PRO A 223 22.23 49.22 -25.11
C PRO A 223 22.79 48.10 -24.21
N THR A 224 23.54 48.57 -23.22
CA THR A 224 23.91 48.03 -21.89
C THR A 224 23.03 46.88 -21.36
N PRO A 225 23.62 45.86 -20.68
CA PRO A 225 22.86 44.74 -20.13
C PRO A 225 21.72 45.19 -19.19
N PRO A 226 20.55 44.54 -19.26
CA PRO A 226 19.33 44.95 -18.56
C PRO A 226 19.45 44.80 -17.03
N PRO A 227 18.65 45.56 -16.24
CA PRO A 227 18.59 45.39 -14.79
C PRO A 227 18.16 43.97 -14.42
N ILE A 228 18.81 43.42 -13.40
CA ILE A 228 18.55 42.09 -12.85
C ILE A 228 17.06 42.00 -12.46
N PRO A 229 16.29 41.03 -13.00
CA PRO A 229 14.94 40.77 -12.52
C PRO A 229 15.02 40.36 -11.05
N THR A 230 14.44 41.20 -10.18
CA THR A 230 14.34 40.94 -8.74
C THR A 230 12.99 40.30 -8.48
N THR A 231 12.77 39.06 -8.90
CA THR A 231 11.59 38.25 -8.54
C THR A 231 11.83 36.77 -8.86
N GLY A 232 11.83 35.89 -7.84
CA GLY A 232 11.61 34.44 -8.05
C GLY A 232 12.63 33.42 -7.50
N LEU A 233 13.58 33.80 -6.64
CA LEU A 233 14.53 32.82 -6.07
C LEU A 233 14.04 32.26 -4.72
N GLY A 234 13.89 30.95 -4.61
CA GLY A 234 13.38 30.25 -3.43
C GLY A 234 14.23 29.03 -3.01
N PRO A 235 14.13 28.56 -1.75
CA PRO A 235 14.65 27.25 -1.34
C PRO A 235 14.20 26.15 -2.31
N GLY A 236 15.14 25.36 -2.85
CA GLY A 236 14.89 24.31 -3.83
C GLY A 236 15.41 24.61 -5.24
N ASP A 237 15.76 25.86 -5.55
CA ASP A 237 16.30 26.24 -6.86
C ASP A 237 17.63 25.55 -7.17
N ILE A 238 17.82 25.14 -8.42
CA ILE A 238 19.06 24.50 -8.87
C ILE A 238 20.00 25.55 -9.46
N TYR A 239 21.24 25.52 -8.97
CA TYR A 239 22.36 26.32 -9.47
C TYR A 239 23.49 25.41 -9.94
N VAL A 240 24.35 25.93 -10.80
CA VAL A 240 25.59 25.28 -11.24
C VAL A 240 26.78 26.16 -10.90
N THR A 241 27.87 25.57 -10.40
CA THR A 241 29.11 26.30 -10.13
C THR A 241 29.76 26.76 -11.45
N THR A 242 30.32 27.96 -11.47
CA THR A 242 31.02 28.53 -12.64
C THR A 242 32.54 28.47 -12.53
N ALA A 243 33.06 27.96 -11.41
CA ALA A 243 34.47 27.79 -11.11
C ALA A 243 34.66 26.71 -10.03
N ASN A 244 35.92 26.33 -9.79
CA ASN A 244 36.27 25.55 -8.60
C ASN A 244 36.10 26.45 -7.35
N VAL A 245 35.17 26.09 -6.46
CA VAL A 245 34.71 26.96 -5.37
C VAL A 245 34.60 26.21 -4.05
N ASN A 246 35.00 26.87 -2.96
CA ASN A 246 34.90 26.31 -1.61
C ASN A 246 33.46 26.33 -1.10
N LEU A 247 32.98 25.18 -0.64
CA LEU A 247 31.83 25.04 0.25
C LEU A 247 32.31 25.23 1.69
N ARG A 248 31.85 26.28 2.37
CA ARG A 248 32.40 26.70 3.67
C ARG A 248 31.45 26.42 4.83
N SER A 249 32.00 26.37 6.04
CA SER A 249 31.23 26.23 7.29
C SER A 249 30.47 27.50 7.70
N GLY A 250 30.79 28.65 7.10
CA GLY A 250 30.10 29.92 7.34
C GLY A 250 30.22 30.90 6.15
N PRO A 251 29.43 31.99 6.16
CA PRO A 251 29.23 32.90 5.02
C PRO A 251 30.32 33.96 4.88
N SER A 252 31.59 33.53 4.88
CA SER A 252 32.73 34.39 4.57
C SER A 252 33.94 33.53 4.15
N THR A 253 34.95 34.15 3.52
CA THR A 253 36.20 33.47 3.19
C THR A 253 37.05 33.10 4.41
N GLY A 254 36.74 33.64 5.59
CA GLY A 254 37.39 33.32 6.86
C GLY A 254 36.91 32.01 7.50
N TYR A 255 35.78 31.45 7.06
CA TYR A 255 35.31 30.16 7.56
C TYR A 255 36.01 28.99 6.84
N ALA A 256 36.23 27.90 7.58
CA ALA A 256 36.87 26.69 7.07
C ALA A 256 36.18 26.17 5.81
N SER A 257 36.99 25.75 4.82
CA SER A 257 36.47 24.99 3.68
C SER A 257 36.11 23.59 4.15
N LYS A 258 34.86 23.21 3.93
CA LYS A 258 34.38 21.83 4.12
C LYS A 258 34.78 20.97 2.92
N ARG A 259 34.80 21.57 1.72
CA ARG A 259 35.11 20.91 0.44
C ARG A 259 35.32 21.94 -0.67
N VAL A 260 36.08 21.60 -1.70
CA VAL A 260 36.09 22.30 -3.01
C VAL A 260 35.12 21.60 -3.96
N LEU A 261 34.17 22.33 -4.54
CA LEU A 261 33.33 21.86 -5.64
C LEU A 261 33.95 22.27 -6.97
N SER A 262 34.01 21.36 -7.93
CA SER A 262 34.54 21.63 -9.27
C SER A 262 33.63 22.57 -10.07
N ASN A 263 34.15 23.26 -11.07
CA ASN A 263 33.35 23.98 -12.07
C ASN A 263 32.32 23.03 -12.73
N GLY A 264 31.08 23.49 -12.94
CA GLY A 264 30.00 22.69 -13.52
C GLY A 264 29.24 21.80 -12.51
N THR A 265 29.53 21.89 -11.21
CA THR A 265 28.83 21.12 -10.17
C THR A 265 27.46 21.69 -9.89
N TYR A 266 26.42 20.86 -9.95
CA TYR A 266 25.06 21.25 -9.58
C TYR A 266 24.87 21.26 -8.06
N VAL A 267 24.19 22.29 -7.56
CA VAL A 267 23.85 22.46 -6.14
C VAL A 267 22.42 23.00 -6.00
N THR A 268 21.78 22.68 -4.89
CA THR A 268 20.44 23.20 -4.56
C THR A 268 20.58 24.36 -3.60
N LEU A 269 19.93 25.49 -3.90
CA LEU A 269 19.80 26.61 -2.98
C LEU A 269 18.91 26.18 -1.81
N TYR A 270 19.43 26.18 -0.59
CA TYR A 270 18.63 25.92 0.60
C TYR A 270 18.11 27.22 1.20
N SER A 271 18.96 28.24 1.30
CA SER A 271 18.52 29.59 1.66
C SER A 271 19.49 30.65 1.14
N LYS A 272 18.96 31.83 0.86
CA LYS A 272 19.77 33.01 0.56
C LYS A 272 20.17 33.67 1.88
N TYR A 273 21.38 33.40 2.36
CA TYR A 273 21.88 34.02 3.59
C TYR A 273 22.12 35.52 3.41
N SER A 274 22.71 35.92 2.28
CA SER A 274 22.85 37.32 1.86
C SER A 274 22.91 37.43 0.33
N ASN A 275 23.09 38.63 -0.21
CA ASN A 275 23.30 38.80 -1.65
C ASN A 275 24.61 38.14 -2.14
N SER A 276 25.60 37.98 -1.27
CA SER A 276 26.94 37.48 -1.62
C SER A 276 27.17 36.02 -1.21
N TRP A 277 26.35 35.46 -0.31
CA TRP A 277 26.50 34.12 0.23
C TRP A 277 25.18 33.36 0.26
N TYR A 278 25.17 32.20 -0.38
CA TYR A 278 24.04 31.28 -0.40
C TYR A 278 24.37 30.07 0.47
N TYR A 279 23.39 29.62 1.24
CA TYR A 279 23.46 28.33 1.91
C TYR A 279 22.90 27.28 0.96
N ILE A 280 23.75 26.36 0.56
CA ILE A 280 23.45 25.37 -0.47
C ILE A 280 23.50 23.96 0.11
N ARG A 281 22.86 23.04 -0.60
CA ARG A 281 22.98 21.60 -0.42
C ARG A 281 23.59 21.02 -1.69
N THR A 282 24.61 20.19 -1.52
CA THR A 282 25.22 19.41 -2.61
C THR A 282 24.41 18.13 -2.87
N THR A 283 24.61 17.49 -4.02
CA THR A 283 23.85 16.29 -4.43
C THR A 283 24.01 15.11 -3.47
N ASP A 284 25.17 14.98 -2.85
CA ASP A 284 25.51 14.00 -1.81
C ASP A 284 25.06 14.44 -0.39
N GLY A 285 24.33 15.55 -0.27
CA GLY A 285 23.66 15.96 0.95
C GLY A 285 24.48 16.82 1.91
N ILE A 286 25.67 17.29 1.52
CA ILE A 286 26.46 18.19 2.36
C ILE A 286 25.93 19.62 2.23
N TYR A 287 25.67 20.23 3.38
CA TYR A 287 25.29 21.64 3.47
C TYR A 287 26.48 22.54 3.73
N GLY A 288 26.44 23.76 3.20
CA GLY A 288 27.42 24.79 3.52
C GLY A 288 27.16 26.09 2.79
N TYR A 289 28.00 27.08 3.08
CA TYR A 289 27.91 28.41 2.49
C TYR A 289 28.81 28.51 1.27
N MET A 290 28.28 29.08 0.20
CA MET A 290 28.99 29.30 -1.05
C MET A 290 28.78 30.74 -1.52
N SER A 291 29.82 31.32 -2.12
CA SER A 291 29.69 32.67 -2.66
C SER A 291 28.80 32.65 -3.90
N SER A 292 27.76 33.50 -3.90
CA SER A 292 26.75 33.56 -4.97
C SER A 292 27.35 33.95 -6.33
N GLN A 293 28.47 34.66 -6.35
CA GLN A 293 29.18 35.05 -7.59
C GLN A 293 29.65 33.84 -8.42
N TYR A 294 29.82 32.67 -7.78
CA TYR A 294 30.23 31.43 -8.46
C TYR A 294 29.05 30.51 -8.77
N LEU A 295 27.81 30.99 -8.64
CA LEU A 295 26.60 30.22 -8.86
C LEU A 295 25.81 30.82 -10.01
N ARG A 296 25.59 30.03 -11.07
CA ARG A 296 24.67 30.37 -12.15
C ARG A 296 23.35 29.65 -11.95
N TYR A 297 22.25 30.40 -11.93
CA TYR A 297 20.91 29.84 -11.84
C TYR A 297 20.62 28.94 -13.06
N VAL A 298 20.01 27.78 -12.82
CA VAL A 298 19.63 26.82 -13.86
C VAL A 298 18.12 26.78 -14.02
N LYS A 299 17.39 26.41 -12.96
CA LYS A 299 15.93 26.36 -12.95
C LYS A 299 15.38 26.48 -11.54
N THR A 300 14.21 27.09 -11.45
CA THR A 300 13.35 27.05 -10.27
C THR A 300 12.67 25.69 -10.26
N VAL A 301 12.85 24.96 -9.17
CA VAL A 301 11.96 23.85 -8.88
C VAL A 301 10.72 24.52 -8.31
N THR A 302 9.64 24.60 -9.10
CA THR A 302 8.35 25.04 -8.55
C THR A 302 8.11 24.21 -7.31
N SER A 303 7.98 24.87 -6.15
CA SER A 303 7.66 24.18 -4.91
C SER A 303 6.39 23.38 -5.15
N THR A 304 6.53 22.06 -5.28
CA THR A 304 5.44 21.15 -4.98
C THR A 304 4.86 21.63 -3.66
N PRO A 305 3.54 21.91 -3.57
CA PRO A 305 2.94 22.24 -2.29
C PRO A 305 3.38 21.16 -1.30
N GLN A 306 4.23 21.53 -0.35
CA GLN A 306 4.58 20.67 0.76
C GLN A 306 3.26 20.41 1.48
N PRO A 307 2.78 19.16 1.56
CA PRO A 307 1.63 18.87 2.39
C PRO A 307 2.03 19.25 3.82
N THR A 308 1.31 20.19 4.42
CA THR A 308 1.59 20.71 5.76
C THR A 308 1.23 19.72 6.89
N SER A 309 0.83 18.49 6.55
CA SER A 309 0.71 17.36 7.48
C SER A 309 1.06 16.03 6.80
N GLY A 310 1.92 15.24 7.45
CA GLY A 310 2.19 13.86 7.04
C GLY A 310 0.91 13.01 7.11
N ILE A 311 0.73 12.12 6.14
CA ILE A 311 -0.35 11.13 6.10
C ILE A 311 -0.08 10.04 7.13
N VAL A 312 1.14 9.51 7.15
CA VAL A 312 1.48 8.38 8.03
C VAL A 312 1.88 8.92 9.39
N ASP A 313 1.03 8.69 10.39
CA ASP A 313 1.33 9.07 11.78
C ASP A 313 2.35 8.10 12.39
N THR A 314 3.52 8.65 12.74
CA THR A 314 4.64 7.91 13.32
C THR A 314 4.81 8.13 14.82
N SER A 315 3.84 8.76 15.46
CA SER A 315 3.86 9.07 16.89
C SER A 315 3.08 8.05 17.74
N GLU A 316 2.22 7.27 17.11
CA GLU A 316 1.34 6.30 17.77
C GLU A 316 1.95 4.90 17.85
N GLN A 317 1.78 4.25 19.01
CA GLN A 317 2.31 2.90 19.23
C GLN A 317 1.60 1.83 18.40
N ILE A 318 0.31 2.02 18.11
CA ILE A 318 -0.50 1.05 17.38
C ILE A 318 -0.72 1.58 15.96
N TYR A 319 -0.13 0.90 14.99
CA TYR A 319 -0.42 1.10 13.58
C TYR A 319 -1.30 -0.05 13.10
N SER A 320 -2.61 0.19 13.05
CA SER A 320 -3.60 -0.85 12.78
C SER A 320 -3.73 -1.15 11.28
N TYR A 321 -4.29 -2.32 10.96
CA TYR A 321 -4.65 -2.66 9.57
C TYR A 321 -5.57 -1.60 8.94
N GLN A 322 -6.55 -1.10 9.68
CA GLN A 322 -7.46 -0.07 9.18
C GLN A 322 -6.74 1.26 8.92
N GLN A 323 -5.86 1.69 9.83
CA GLN A 323 -5.06 2.91 9.63
C GLN A 323 -4.19 2.79 8.37
N MET A 324 -3.56 1.63 8.17
CA MET A 324 -2.78 1.34 6.96
C MET A 324 -3.64 1.49 5.69
N LEU A 325 -4.86 0.94 5.66
CA LEU A 325 -5.74 1.08 4.51
C LEU A 325 -6.12 2.54 4.23
N GLU A 326 -6.43 3.30 5.28
CA GLU A 326 -6.76 4.73 5.20
C GLU A 326 -5.58 5.55 4.65
N ASP A 327 -4.38 5.29 5.16
CA ASP A 327 -3.15 5.96 4.72
C ASP A 327 -2.78 5.59 3.27
N ILE A 328 -2.90 4.31 2.87
CA ILE A 328 -2.73 3.90 1.47
C ILE A 328 -3.67 4.69 0.55
N ASN A 329 -4.91 4.92 1.01
CA ASN A 329 -5.91 5.68 0.27
C ASN A 329 -5.55 7.17 0.18
N ALA A 330 -5.12 7.75 1.31
CA ALA A 330 -4.70 9.14 1.36
C ALA A 330 -3.46 9.38 0.49
N LEU A 331 -2.50 8.45 0.47
CA LEU A 331 -1.32 8.48 -0.41
C LEU A 331 -1.74 8.44 -1.88
N TYR A 332 -2.65 7.57 -2.26
CA TYR A 332 -3.18 7.53 -3.63
C TYR A 332 -3.92 8.82 -4.02
N ASN A 333 -4.75 9.34 -3.13
CA ASN A 333 -5.49 10.58 -3.39
C ASN A 333 -4.54 11.79 -3.54
N ARG A 334 -3.43 11.81 -2.79
CA ARG A 334 -2.41 12.86 -2.85
C ARG A 334 -1.48 12.69 -4.05
N TYR A 335 -1.18 11.46 -4.45
CA TYR A 335 -0.20 11.12 -5.49
C TYR A 335 -0.75 10.14 -6.55
N PRO A 336 -1.86 10.44 -7.22
CA PRO A 336 -2.58 9.46 -8.06
C PRO A 336 -1.79 9.02 -9.30
N SER A 337 -0.85 9.83 -9.80
CA SER A 337 -0.01 9.46 -10.94
C SER A 337 1.22 8.62 -10.56
N GLN A 338 1.67 8.69 -9.31
CA GLN A 338 2.85 7.98 -8.81
C GLN A 338 2.47 6.65 -8.15
N VAL A 339 1.32 6.59 -7.48
CA VAL A 339 0.73 5.36 -6.96
C VAL A 339 -0.05 4.67 -8.07
N THR A 340 0.68 3.97 -8.95
CA THR A 340 0.14 3.45 -10.20
C THR A 340 -0.77 2.25 -10.05
N ARG A 341 -0.66 1.49 -8.95
CA ARG A 341 -1.62 0.42 -8.59
C ARG A 341 -1.79 0.28 -7.09
N ARG A 342 -3.00 -0.13 -6.70
CA ARG A 342 -3.33 -0.65 -5.37
C ARG A 342 -4.25 -1.84 -5.55
N VAL A 343 -3.85 -2.99 -5.04
CA VAL A 343 -4.53 -4.26 -5.27
C VAL A 343 -4.56 -5.08 -3.98
N ALA A 344 -5.54 -5.98 -3.85
CA ALA A 344 -5.46 -7.08 -2.91
C ALA A 344 -4.78 -8.26 -3.62
N ILE A 345 -3.72 -8.82 -3.03
CA ILE A 345 -2.96 -9.94 -3.61
C ILE A 345 -3.50 -11.31 -3.16
N GLY A 346 -4.43 -11.29 -2.21
CA GLY A 346 -5.12 -12.43 -1.65
C GLY A 346 -5.89 -12.01 -0.41
N ASP A 347 -6.54 -12.98 0.21
CA ASP A 347 -7.21 -12.83 1.50
C ASP A 347 -6.52 -13.69 2.56
N THR A 348 -6.48 -13.21 3.80
CA THR A 348 -5.99 -13.96 4.96
C THR A 348 -6.91 -15.12 5.31
N MET A 349 -6.47 -15.97 6.24
CA MET A 349 -7.28 -17.08 6.74
C MET A 349 -8.56 -16.61 7.46
N TRP A 350 -8.63 -15.35 7.93
CA TRP A 350 -9.86 -14.68 8.38
C TRP A 350 -10.44 -13.67 7.39
N SER A 351 -10.14 -13.84 6.11
CA SER A 351 -10.73 -13.09 5.00
C SER A 351 -10.48 -11.57 5.04
N GLN A 352 -9.34 -11.15 5.60
CA GLN A 352 -8.84 -9.78 5.43
C GLN A 352 -8.05 -9.69 4.14
N GLN A 353 -8.22 -8.61 3.38
CA GLN A 353 -7.41 -8.40 2.18
C GLN A 353 -5.93 -8.21 2.54
N ILE A 354 -5.03 -8.70 1.70
CA ILE A 354 -3.59 -8.44 1.80
C ILE A 354 -3.24 -7.38 0.75
N PRO A 355 -3.01 -6.12 1.16
CA PRO A 355 -2.80 -5.05 0.20
C PRO A 355 -1.39 -5.03 -0.37
N ALA A 356 -1.29 -4.80 -1.68
CA ALA A 356 -0.07 -4.40 -2.36
C ALA A 356 -0.25 -3.05 -3.06
N VAL A 357 0.78 -2.21 -2.99
CA VAL A 357 0.83 -0.86 -3.58
C VAL A 357 2.01 -0.78 -4.52
N CYS A 358 1.77 -0.41 -5.78
CA CYS A 358 2.82 -0.13 -6.75
C CYS A 358 3.09 1.38 -6.78
N ILE A 359 4.34 1.76 -6.55
CA ILE A 359 4.84 3.13 -6.73
C ILE A 359 5.85 3.12 -7.88
N GLY A 360 5.70 4.06 -8.82
CA GLY A 360 6.47 4.10 -10.07
C GLY A 360 5.80 3.34 -11.21
N ASN A 361 6.53 3.06 -12.28
CA ASN A 361 5.98 2.53 -13.52
C ASN A 361 5.60 1.05 -13.38
N VAL A 362 4.31 0.75 -13.21
CA VAL A 362 3.81 -0.63 -13.08
C VAL A 362 4.20 -1.54 -14.24
N ASN A 363 4.44 -0.99 -15.43
CA ASN A 363 4.82 -1.74 -16.63
C ASN A 363 6.34 -1.83 -16.82
N ALA A 364 7.14 -1.36 -15.84
CA ALA A 364 8.59 -1.44 -15.89
C ALA A 364 9.08 -2.89 -15.97
N SER A 365 10.16 -3.12 -16.71
CA SER A 365 10.80 -4.43 -16.84
C SER A 365 11.52 -4.89 -15.57
N ARG A 366 11.67 -3.99 -14.58
CA ARG A 366 12.37 -4.21 -13.32
C ARG A 366 11.55 -3.66 -12.16
N ALA A 367 11.40 -4.49 -11.12
CA ALA A 367 10.68 -4.14 -9.91
C ALA A 367 11.44 -4.57 -8.64
N LEU A 368 11.25 -3.81 -7.58
CA LEU A 368 11.62 -4.17 -6.21
C LEU A 368 10.37 -4.61 -5.43
N LEU A 369 10.48 -5.64 -4.60
CA LEU A 369 9.46 -5.99 -3.62
C LEU A 369 9.90 -5.57 -2.21
N ILE A 370 9.06 -4.84 -1.48
CA ILE A 370 9.27 -4.53 -0.06
C ILE A 370 8.07 -5.00 0.74
N ASP A 371 8.29 -5.84 1.74
CA ASP A 371 7.22 -6.41 2.55
C ASP A 371 7.49 -6.34 4.06
N GLY A 372 6.41 -6.46 4.84
CA GLY A 372 6.47 -6.44 6.30
C GLY A 372 5.18 -6.95 6.93
N GLY A 373 5.13 -6.89 8.27
CA GLY A 373 3.97 -7.29 9.05
C GLY A 373 3.59 -8.76 8.87
N ILE A 374 4.54 -9.63 8.53
CA ILE A 374 4.31 -11.09 8.42
C ILE A 374 4.16 -11.75 9.80
N HIS A 375 4.86 -11.23 10.80
CA HIS A 375 4.68 -11.61 12.20
C HIS A 375 3.77 -10.58 12.90
N GLY A 376 2.73 -11.06 13.59
CA GLY A 376 1.69 -10.21 14.17
C GLY A 376 2.19 -9.11 15.11
N ARG A 377 3.13 -9.43 16.00
CA ARG A 377 3.74 -8.49 16.95
C ARG A 377 4.76 -7.51 16.36
N GLU A 378 5.08 -7.61 15.07
CA GLU A 378 6.19 -6.87 14.45
C GLU A 378 5.69 -5.72 13.56
N TYR A 379 4.54 -5.13 13.90
CA TYR A 379 3.85 -4.08 13.14
C TYR A 379 4.62 -2.74 13.02
N MET A 380 5.77 -2.59 13.71
CA MET A 380 6.74 -1.52 13.44
C MET A 380 7.26 -1.57 12.00
N SER A 381 7.39 -2.78 11.42
CA SER A 381 7.77 -2.98 10.01
C SER A 381 6.74 -2.35 9.06
N THR A 382 5.44 -2.55 9.30
CA THR A 382 4.36 -1.93 8.52
C THR A 382 4.45 -0.41 8.60
N LEU A 383 4.62 0.17 9.79
CA LEU A 383 4.72 1.62 9.97
C LEU A 383 5.93 2.20 9.20
N LEU A 384 7.09 1.54 9.26
CA LEU A 384 8.26 1.93 8.48
C LEU A 384 7.97 1.92 6.97
N ILE A 385 7.36 0.86 6.45
CA ILE A 385 7.05 0.72 5.03
C ILE A 385 6.09 1.82 4.57
N MET A 386 5.04 2.08 5.35
CA MET A 386 4.08 3.15 5.06
C MET A 386 4.77 4.51 5.01
N ARG A 387 5.66 4.80 5.96
CA ARG A 387 6.43 6.05 5.96
C ARG A 387 7.45 6.11 4.81
N GLN A 388 8.04 4.98 4.41
CA GLN A 388 8.92 4.90 3.24
C GLN A 388 8.17 5.21 1.94
N MET A 389 6.94 4.71 1.78
CA MET A 389 6.08 5.05 0.63
C MET A 389 5.82 6.55 0.57
N GLU A 390 5.37 7.15 1.68
CA GLU A 390 5.14 8.60 1.75
C GLU A 390 6.41 9.39 1.42
N TYR A 391 7.54 9.01 2.00
CA TYR A 391 8.82 9.67 1.76
C TYR A 391 9.24 9.61 0.28
N LEU A 392 9.12 8.47 -0.39
CA LEU A 392 9.43 8.38 -1.81
C LEU A 392 8.54 9.28 -2.67
N LEU A 393 7.24 9.33 -2.35
CA LEU A 393 6.27 10.16 -3.06
C LEU A 393 6.55 11.65 -2.86
N ASP A 394 6.88 12.06 -1.63
CA ASP A 394 7.27 13.45 -1.29
C ASP A 394 8.58 13.88 -1.96
N ASN A 395 9.46 12.93 -2.28
CA ASN A 395 10.86 13.19 -2.65
C ASN A 395 11.22 12.82 -4.09
N GLN A 396 10.25 12.75 -5.02
CA GLN A 396 10.56 12.38 -6.42
C GLN A 396 11.56 13.32 -7.13
N ASN A 397 11.67 14.58 -6.69
CA ASN A 397 12.66 15.52 -7.23
C ASN A 397 14.04 15.45 -6.53
N SER A 398 14.14 14.68 -5.44
CA SER A 398 15.41 14.45 -4.74
C SER A 398 16.28 13.46 -5.51
N TYR A 399 17.59 13.49 -5.21
CA TYR A 399 18.58 12.61 -5.79
C TYR A 399 19.08 11.60 -4.78
N TYR A 400 19.36 10.38 -5.24
CA TYR A 400 20.07 9.34 -4.53
C TYR A 400 21.15 8.76 -5.43
N ASP A 401 22.41 8.81 -4.99
CA ASP A 401 23.58 8.28 -5.72
C ASP A 401 23.66 8.74 -7.20
N GLY A 402 23.38 10.02 -7.44
CA GLY A 402 23.41 10.61 -8.79
C GLY A 402 22.12 10.43 -9.61
N HIS A 403 21.20 9.56 -9.17
CA HIS A 403 19.92 9.32 -9.84
C HIS A 403 18.79 10.16 -9.22
N ARG A 404 17.92 10.76 -10.05
CA ARG A 404 16.69 11.39 -9.54
C ARG A 404 15.72 10.28 -9.15
N ILE A 405 15.10 10.38 -7.97
CA ILE A 405 14.15 9.35 -7.49
C ILE A 405 12.98 9.16 -8.47
N GLY A 406 12.46 10.24 -9.04
CA GLY A 406 11.43 10.18 -10.06
C GLY A 406 11.85 9.42 -11.32
N ASP A 407 13.08 9.63 -11.82
CA ASP A 407 13.59 8.91 -13.01
C ASP A 407 13.72 7.41 -12.71
N MET A 408 14.23 7.05 -11.53
CA MET A 408 14.30 5.64 -11.12
C MET A 408 12.92 4.98 -11.05
N LEU A 409 11.90 5.73 -10.62
CA LEU A 409 10.51 5.27 -10.55
C LEU A 409 9.78 5.32 -11.91
N GLU A 410 10.35 5.95 -12.93
CA GLU A 410 9.87 5.84 -14.32
C GLU A 410 10.47 4.59 -15.01
N GLU A 411 11.72 4.27 -14.69
CA GLU A 411 12.46 3.10 -15.21
C GLU A 411 12.13 1.78 -14.48
N CYS A 412 11.79 1.86 -13.20
CA CYS A 412 11.45 0.74 -12.33
C CYS A 412 10.13 0.99 -11.57
N CYS A 413 9.65 -0.02 -10.86
CA CYS A 413 8.65 0.19 -9.80
C CYS A 413 9.04 -0.50 -8.49
N ILE A 414 8.37 -0.08 -7.41
CA ILE A 414 8.39 -0.80 -6.14
C ILE A 414 6.98 -1.29 -5.85
N TRP A 415 6.87 -2.59 -5.58
CA TRP A 415 5.70 -3.18 -4.97
C TRP A 415 5.90 -3.24 -3.45
N PHE A 416 5.03 -2.57 -2.72
CA PHE A 416 4.98 -2.61 -1.27
C PHE A 416 3.84 -3.54 -0.82
N VAL A 417 4.13 -4.48 0.07
CA VAL A 417 3.13 -5.30 0.79
C VAL A 417 3.28 -5.00 2.28
N PRO A 418 2.65 -3.91 2.80
CA PRO A 418 3.03 -3.37 4.11
C PRO A 418 2.64 -4.28 5.28
N MET A 419 1.61 -5.12 5.12
CA MET A 419 1.13 -6.04 6.15
C MET A 419 0.64 -7.34 5.53
N ILE A 420 1.46 -8.39 5.60
CA ILE A 420 1.11 -9.74 5.11
C ILE A 420 0.11 -10.43 6.06
N ASN A 421 0.22 -10.20 7.37
CA ASN A 421 -0.57 -10.88 8.41
C ASN A 421 -1.50 -9.93 9.21
N PRO A 422 -2.52 -9.32 8.57
CA PRO A 422 -3.53 -8.52 9.27
C PRO A 422 -4.17 -9.23 10.49
N ASP A 423 -4.40 -10.53 10.38
CA ASP A 423 -5.01 -11.36 11.42
C ASP A 423 -4.14 -11.40 12.68
N GLY A 424 -2.87 -11.77 12.52
CA GLY A 424 -1.87 -11.81 13.58
C GLY A 424 -1.60 -10.45 14.19
N VAL A 425 -1.54 -9.39 13.37
CA VAL A 425 -1.36 -8.01 13.85
C VAL A 425 -2.52 -7.60 14.74
N ARG A 426 -3.77 -7.87 14.32
CA ARG A 426 -4.97 -7.63 15.14
C ARG A 426 -4.88 -8.38 16.47
N ILE A 427 -4.55 -9.67 16.45
CA ILE A 427 -4.42 -10.47 17.69
C ILE A 427 -3.38 -9.84 18.62
N SER A 428 -2.23 -9.44 18.09
CA SER A 428 -1.17 -8.83 18.90
C SER A 428 -1.56 -7.49 19.50
N GLN A 429 -2.33 -6.67 18.78
CA GLN A 429 -2.70 -5.32 19.21
C GLN A 429 -3.92 -5.30 20.14
N THR A 430 -4.94 -6.11 19.85
CA THR A 430 -6.24 -6.04 20.54
C THR A 430 -6.61 -7.31 21.30
N GLY A 431 -5.80 -8.37 21.23
CA GLY A 431 -6.09 -9.65 21.85
C GLY A 431 -7.42 -10.23 21.36
N LEU A 432 -8.34 -10.45 22.30
CA LEU A 432 -9.64 -11.10 22.04
C LEU A 432 -10.77 -10.13 21.68
N ALA A 433 -10.51 -8.82 21.72
CA ALA A 433 -11.52 -7.81 21.46
C ALA A 433 -12.03 -7.90 20.00
N GLY A 434 -13.36 -7.86 19.83
CA GLY A 434 -13.99 -7.91 18.51
C GLY A 434 -13.95 -9.28 17.80
N LEU A 435 -13.48 -10.34 18.47
CA LEU A 435 -13.44 -11.70 17.92
C LEU A 435 -14.73 -12.49 18.19
N SER A 436 -15.08 -13.39 17.28
CA SER A 436 -16.13 -14.40 17.51
C SER A 436 -15.75 -15.35 18.65
N ASN A 437 -16.73 -16.00 19.28
CA ASN A 437 -16.46 -16.98 20.35
C ASN A 437 -15.58 -18.13 19.86
N THR A 438 -15.76 -18.59 18.62
CA THR A 438 -14.91 -19.62 18.01
C THR A 438 -13.46 -19.16 17.92
N GLN A 439 -13.22 -17.95 17.40
CA GLN A 439 -11.86 -17.39 17.33
C GLN A 439 -11.24 -17.24 18.71
N LYS A 440 -12.00 -16.73 19.69
CA LYS A 440 -11.53 -16.56 21.08
C LYS A 440 -11.10 -17.90 21.69
N ASN A 441 -11.97 -18.90 21.61
CA ASN A 441 -11.72 -20.22 22.19
C ASN A 441 -10.51 -20.89 21.54
N ASN A 442 -10.40 -20.81 20.22
CA ASN A 442 -9.25 -21.36 19.49
C ASN A 442 -7.94 -20.66 19.87
N LEU A 443 -7.93 -19.32 19.93
CA LEU A 443 -6.75 -18.56 20.33
C LEU A 443 -6.31 -18.86 21.76
N ILE A 444 -7.24 -18.90 22.71
CA ILE A 444 -6.93 -19.25 24.11
C ILE A 444 -6.33 -20.66 24.17
N ALA A 445 -6.91 -21.63 23.46
CA ALA A 445 -6.39 -23.00 23.42
C ALA A 445 -4.97 -23.05 22.83
N MET A 446 -4.74 -22.36 21.71
CA MET A 446 -3.41 -22.25 21.08
C MET A 446 -2.40 -21.47 21.92
N ASN A 447 -2.86 -20.59 22.81
CA ASN A 447 -2.05 -19.81 23.74
C ASN A 447 -1.92 -20.46 25.12
N GLY A 448 -2.17 -21.77 25.24
CA GLY A 448 -2.00 -22.51 26.50
C GLY A 448 -2.93 -22.04 27.63
N GLY A 449 -4.12 -21.54 27.30
CA GLY A 449 -5.07 -20.97 28.25
C GLY A 449 -4.86 -19.48 28.54
N SER A 450 -3.77 -18.87 28.05
CA SER A 450 -3.48 -17.46 28.28
C SER A 450 -4.37 -16.54 27.44
N THR A 451 -4.82 -15.44 28.06
CA THR A 451 -5.53 -14.35 27.39
C THR A 451 -4.61 -13.18 27.00
N TYR A 452 -3.28 -13.32 27.22
CA TYR A 452 -2.28 -12.32 26.86
C TYR A 452 -1.70 -12.61 25.47
N PHE A 453 -1.96 -11.71 24.52
CA PHE A 453 -1.63 -11.91 23.10
C PHE A 453 -0.61 -10.90 22.55
N THR A 454 -0.09 -9.97 23.34
CA THR A 454 0.84 -8.92 22.88
C THR A 454 2.10 -9.47 22.19
N ARG A 455 2.48 -10.72 22.47
CA ARG A 455 3.62 -11.41 21.84
C ARG A 455 3.19 -12.40 20.75
N TRP A 456 1.96 -12.34 20.25
CA TRP A 456 1.47 -13.23 19.21
C TRP A 456 2.20 -12.97 17.88
N LYS A 457 2.83 -14.01 17.33
CA LYS A 457 3.64 -13.94 16.11
C LYS A 457 2.89 -14.51 14.91
N ALA A 458 2.17 -15.60 15.11
CA ALA A 458 1.48 -16.37 14.09
C ALA A 458 0.27 -15.64 13.45
N ASN A 459 -0.33 -16.25 12.42
CA ASN A 459 -1.63 -15.84 11.88
C ASN A 459 -2.80 -16.26 12.79
N GLY A 460 -4.03 -16.08 12.31
CA GLY A 460 -5.27 -16.40 13.05
C GLY A 460 -5.48 -17.89 13.38
N TYR A 461 -4.80 -18.78 12.66
CA TYR A 461 -4.85 -20.23 12.86
C TYR A 461 -3.60 -20.77 13.58
N GLY A 462 -2.76 -19.87 14.11
CA GLY A 462 -1.59 -20.24 14.90
C GLY A 462 -0.43 -20.79 14.05
N VAL A 463 -0.36 -20.45 12.77
CA VAL A 463 0.77 -20.76 11.89
C VAL A 463 1.75 -19.59 11.85
N ASP A 464 3.02 -19.89 12.08
CA ASP A 464 4.12 -18.96 11.84
C ASP A 464 4.37 -18.87 10.34
N LEU A 465 3.88 -17.81 9.71
CA LEU A 465 3.94 -17.65 8.26
C LEU A 465 5.38 -17.70 7.73
N ASN A 466 6.36 -17.23 8.51
CA ASN A 466 7.77 -17.28 8.12
C ASN A 466 8.46 -18.63 8.47
N ARG A 467 7.64 -19.68 8.68
CA ARG A 467 8.03 -21.11 8.71
C ARG A 467 7.21 -21.92 7.71
N ASN A 468 6.33 -21.28 6.94
CA ASN A 468 5.37 -21.97 6.09
C ASN A 468 5.78 -22.00 4.62
N PHE A 469 6.78 -21.24 4.16
CA PHE A 469 7.18 -21.23 2.74
C PHE A 469 7.89 -22.52 2.29
N ASP A 470 7.80 -22.86 1.00
CA ASP A 470 8.44 -24.06 0.44
C ASP A 470 9.95 -23.87 0.16
N ALA A 471 10.73 -23.69 1.22
CA ALA A 471 12.19 -23.56 1.15
C ALA A 471 12.83 -24.19 2.40
N GLY A 472 13.27 -25.45 2.27
CA GLY A 472 13.70 -26.22 3.44
C GLY A 472 12.61 -26.36 4.51
N TRP A 473 11.34 -26.36 4.08
CA TRP A 473 10.20 -26.51 4.99
C TRP A 473 10.25 -27.85 5.71
N VAL A 474 9.98 -27.83 7.01
CA VAL A 474 9.87 -29.02 7.84
C VAL A 474 8.65 -28.88 8.73
N TYR A 475 7.86 -29.95 8.86
CA TYR A 475 6.78 -29.99 9.83
C TYR A 475 7.32 -29.79 11.25
N GLN A 476 6.93 -28.71 11.90
CA GLN A 476 7.38 -28.36 13.24
C GLN A 476 6.22 -27.81 14.06
N GLY A 477 6.05 -28.34 15.28
CA GLY A 477 5.15 -27.79 16.28
C GLY A 477 3.68 -28.15 16.06
N LYS A 478 2.80 -27.31 16.62
CA LYS A 478 1.35 -27.39 16.54
C LYS A 478 0.76 -25.96 16.61
N PRO A 479 -0.47 -25.73 16.14
CA PRO A 479 -1.09 -24.40 16.17
C PRO A 479 -0.87 -23.67 17.50
N SER A 480 -0.16 -22.54 17.44
CA SER A 480 0.28 -21.78 18.61
C SER A 480 0.68 -20.36 18.24
N GLY A 481 1.02 -19.52 19.22
CA GLY A 481 1.39 -18.13 18.97
C GLY A 481 2.67 -17.93 18.17
N SER A 482 3.48 -18.97 17.90
CA SER A 482 4.73 -18.92 17.15
C SER A 482 5.24 -20.31 16.77
N GLU A 483 6.20 -20.40 15.84
CA GLU A 483 6.99 -21.60 15.51
C GLU A 483 6.24 -22.78 14.87
N TYR A 484 4.91 -22.80 14.82
CA TYR A 484 4.19 -23.82 14.05
C TYR A 484 4.36 -23.58 12.55
N SER A 485 4.88 -24.57 11.83
CA SER A 485 5.20 -24.45 10.39
C SER A 485 4.00 -24.59 9.45
N GLY A 486 2.81 -24.88 9.98
CA GLY A 486 1.63 -25.26 9.18
C GLY A 486 1.58 -26.75 8.86
N ALA A 487 0.48 -27.18 8.23
CA ALA A 487 0.23 -28.60 7.94
C ALA A 487 1.07 -29.12 6.76
N TRP A 488 1.41 -28.24 5.82
CA TRP A 488 2.31 -28.46 4.69
C TRP A 488 2.90 -27.11 4.24
N ALA A 489 3.93 -27.12 3.39
CA ALA A 489 4.49 -25.89 2.84
C ALA A 489 3.45 -25.12 2.01
N ASN A 490 3.37 -23.81 2.23
CA ASN A 490 2.40 -22.87 1.73
C ASN A 490 0.95 -23.26 2.08
N SER A 491 0.70 -23.84 3.25
CA SER A 491 -0.65 -24.18 3.70
C SER A 491 -1.54 -22.95 3.92
N GLU A 492 -0.95 -21.82 4.29
CA GLU A 492 -1.71 -20.61 4.65
C GLU A 492 -1.96 -19.71 3.44
N SER A 493 -3.16 -19.12 3.35
CA SER A 493 -3.54 -18.26 2.23
C SER A 493 -2.64 -17.02 2.11
N GLU A 494 -2.11 -16.51 3.22
CA GLU A 494 -1.17 -15.38 3.23
C GLU A 494 0.15 -15.73 2.53
N THR A 495 0.70 -16.93 2.80
CA THR A 495 1.92 -17.38 2.13
C THR A 495 1.68 -17.69 0.65
N GLN A 496 0.54 -18.29 0.32
CA GLN A 496 0.14 -18.53 -1.07
C GLN A 496 -0.02 -17.21 -1.84
N ALA A 497 -0.59 -16.18 -1.22
CA ALA A 497 -0.73 -14.86 -1.81
C ALA A 497 0.64 -14.27 -2.20
N MET A 498 1.63 -14.32 -1.30
CA MET A 498 2.98 -13.85 -1.57
C MET A 498 3.68 -14.67 -2.68
N VAL A 499 3.59 -16.00 -2.62
CA VAL A 499 4.16 -16.90 -3.64
C VAL A 499 3.55 -16.62 -5.03
N ASN A 500 2.23 -16.53 -5.10
CA ASN A 500 1.51 -16.28 -6.35
C ASN A 500 1.81 -14.88 -6.88
N PHE A 501 1.89 -13.89 -5.99
CA PHE A 501 2.25 -12.53 -6.36
C PHE A 501 3.64 -12.49 -7.01
N VAL A 502 4.66 -13.07 -6.39
CA VAL A 502 6.03 -13.11 -6.96
C VAL A 502 6.08 -13.89 -8.27
N LYS A 503 5.38 -15.04 -8.37
CA LYS A 503 5.34 -15.85 -9.60
C LYS A 503 4.70 -15.09 -10.77
N ASN A 504 3.69 -14.26 -10.50
CA ASN A 504 2.99 -13.47 -11.51
C ASN A 504 3.69 -12.14 -11.86
N HIS A 505 4.71 -11.73 -11.09
CA HIS A 505 5.50 -10.52 -11.33
C HIS A 505 6.95 -10.89 -11.65
N THR A 506 7.15 -11.42 -12.87
CA THR A 506 8.47 -11.86 -13.35
C THR A 506 9.50 -10.73 -13.49
N ASN A 507 9.06 -9.48 -13.40
CA ASN A 507 9.91 -8.29 -13.39
C ASN A 507 10.56 -8.01 -12.01
N ILE A 508 10.14 -8.67 -10.92
CA ILE A 508 10.77 -8.52 -9.61
C ILE A 508 12.23 -9.01 -9.66
N LYS A 509 13.17 -8.14 -9.25
CA LYS A 509 14.62 -8.40 -9.28
C LYS A 509 15.25 -8.60 -7.90
N ALA A 510 14.62 -8.10 -6.85
CA ALA A 510 15.10 -8.25 -5.47
C ALA A 510 13.95 -8.05 -4.47
N SER A 511 14.14 -8.45 -3.21
CA SER A 511 13.24 -8.07 -2.12
C SER A 511 13.90 -7.65 -0.81
N ILE A 512 13.19 -6.78 -0.05
CA ILE A 512 13.49 -6.38 1.32
C ILE A 512 12.31 -6.80 2.21
N ASN A 513 12.59 -7.57 3.26
CA ASN A 513 11.61 -8.23 4.09
C ASN A 513 11.81 -7.71 5.52
N TYR A 514 10.95 -6.80 6.00
CA TYR A 514 11.13 -6.14 7.29
C TYR A 514 10.52 -6.93 8.45
N HIS A 515 11.32 -7.11 9.50
CA HIS A 515 10.97 -7.82 10.73
C HIS A 515 11.40 -7.02 11.97
N THR A 516 11.14 -7.53 13.18
CA THR A 516 11.81 -7.10 14.41
C THR A 516 12.16 -8.34 15.25
N THR A 517 13.31 -8.45 15.91
CA THR A 517 14.26 -7.39 16.27
C THR A 517 15.71 -7.86 16.14
N GLY A 518 16.66 -6.91 16.06
CA GLY A 518 18.07 -7.26 16.11
C GLY A 518 19.05 -6.23 15.56
N ASN A 519 18.60 -5.18 14.86
CA ASN A 519 19.44 -4.29 14.06
C ASN A 519 20.42 -5.09 13.18
N CYS A 520 19.88 -6.09 12.49
CA CYS A 520 20.69 -7.05 11.73
C CYS A 520 20.04 -7.42 10.39
N ILE A 521 20.86 -7.96 9.49
CA ILE A 521 20.47 -8.32 8.14
C ILE A 521 20.78 -9.80 7.89
N TYR A 522 19.75 -10.60 7.63
CA TYR A 522 19.94 -11.92 7.02
C TYR A 522 19.96 -11.77 5.51
N TRP A 523 20.88 -12.47 4.85
CA TRP A 523 21.16 -12.31 3.42
C TRP A 523 21.53 -13.62 2.71
N HIS A 524 21.78 -14.70 3.47
CA HIS A 524 22.25 -15.98 2.96
C HIS A 524 21.30 -17.11 3.36
N TYR A 525 21.02 -17.97 2.38
CA TYR A 525 20.28 -19.22 2.51
C TYR A 525 20.83 -20.24 1.49
N GLY A 526 22.05 -20.72 1.73
CA GLY A 526 22.65 -21.82 0.97
C GLY A 526 23.07 -21.49 -0.47
N GLN A 527 22.84 -20.27 -0.97
CA GLN A 527 23.30 -19.88 -2.30
C GLN A 527 24.83 -19.85 -2.39
N THR A 528 25.37 -20.19 -3.57
CA THR A 528 26.81 -20.30 -3.84
C THR A 528 27.21 -19.55 -5.11
N GLY A 529 28.51 -19.50 -5.42
CA GLY A 529 29.03 -18.91 -6.66
C GLY A 529 28.61 -17.45 -6.87
N ALA A 530 28.22 -17.12 -8.11
CA ALA A 530 27.84 -15.76 -8.50
C ALA A 530 26.64 -15.20 -7.71
N ALA A 531 25.67 -16.04 -7.35
CA ALA A 531 24.53 -15.62 -6.54
C ALA A 531 24.97 -15.18 -5.13
N LYS A 532 25.83 -15.97 -4.47
CA LYS A 532 26.42 -15.59 -3.18
C LYS A 532 27.19 -14.28 -3.27
N THR A 533 28.04 -14.12 -4.30
CA THR A 533 28.83 -12.90 -4.51
C THR A 533 27.94 -11.67 -4.72
N ARG A 534 26.89 -11.80 -5.56
CA ARG A 534 25.91 -10.73 -5.81
C ARG A 534 25.20 -10.34 -4.51
N ASP A 535 24.64 -11.31 -3.80
CA ASP A 535 23.81 -11.06 -2.62
C ASP A 535 24.66 -10.47 -1.49
N LYS A 536 25.88 -10.96 -1.29
CA LYS A 536 26.82 -10.40 -0.30
C LYS A 536 27.17 -8.95 -0.59
N LYS A 537 27.41 -8.60 -1.86
CA LYS A 537 27.72 -7.22 -2.27
C LYS A 537 26.55 -6.27 -1.97
N ILE A 538 25.30 -6.72 -2.17
CA ILE A 538 24.12 -5.93 -1.82
C ILE A 538 23.99 -5.83 -0.29
N ALA A 539 24.13 -6.95 0.43
CA ALA A 539 24.05 -6.99 1.88
C ALA A 539 25.07 -6.05 2.55
N ASP A 540 26.31 -6.01 2.05
CA ASP A 540 27.36 -5.11 2.56
C ASP A 540 26.97 -3.64 2.40
N LYS A 541 26.38 -3.26 1.26
CA LYS A 541 25.88 -1.89 1.06
C LYS A 541 24.68 -1.58 1.94
N LEU A 542 23.75 -2.52 2.12
CA LEU A 542 22.63 -2.36 3.06
C LEU A 542 23.12 -2.20 4.50
N SER A 543 24.12 -2.98 4.91
CA SER A 543 24.76 -2.89 6.23
C SER A 543 25.40 -1.51 6.43
N GLN A 544 26.16 -1.01 5.44
CA GLN A 544 26.75 0.32 5.48
C GLN A 544 25.69 1.43 5.54
N LEU A 545 24.61 1.30 4.77
CA LEU A 545 23.53 2.29 4.71
C LEU A 545 22.74 2.38 6.02
N THR A 546 22.42 1.23 6.61
CA THR A 546 21.54 1.13 7.79
C THR A 546 22.31 1.15 9.12
N GLY A 547 23.61 0.84 9.09
CA GLY A 547 24.41 0.56 10.29
C GLY A 547 24.11 -0.80 10.93
N TYR A 548 23.32 -1.66 10.28
CA TYR A 548 22.96 -2.98 10.82
C TYR A 548 24.06 -3.99 10.48
N TYR A 549 24.35 -4.90 11.41
CA TYR A 549 25.35 -5.94 11.14
C TYR A 549 24.76 -7.08 10.30
N LEU A 550 25.60 -7.72 9.50
CA LEU A 550 25.21 -8.91 8.76
C LEU A 550 25.20 -10.12 9.68
N ARG A 551 24.15 -10.93 9.59
CA ARG A 551 24.14 -12.26 10.18
C ARG A 551 25.15 -13.16 9.46
N ASP A 552 25.73 -14.08 10.22
CA ASP A 552 26.72 -15.04 9.73
C ASP A 552 26.11 -15.85 8.58
N GLU A 553 26.91 -16.11 7.54
CA GLU A 553 26.49 -16.96 6.42
C GLU A 553 26.23 -18.41 6.82
N ASN A 554 26.84 -18.87 7.92
CA ASN A 554 26.61 -20.18 8.51
C ASN A 554 25.37 -20.21 9.41
N TYR A 555 24.67 -19.07 9.57
CA TYR A 555 23.37 -19.08 10.21
C TYR A 555 22.40 -19.82 9.29
N SER A 556 22.29 -21.14 9.48
CA SER A 556 21.26 -21.94 8.83
C SER A 556 19.91 -21.46 9.35
N GLY A 557 19.19 -20.68 8.54
CA GLY A 557 17.79 -20.38 8.81
C GLY A 557 17.04 -21.68 9.09
N LYS A 558 15.98 -21.61 9.91
CA LYS A 558 15.18 -22.80 10.25
C LYS A 558 14.45 -23.41 9.03
N GLY A 559 14.60 -22.81 7.84
CA GLY A 559 13.79 -23.07 6.67
C GLY A 559 12.39 -22.51 6.82
N GLY A 560 11.65 -22.54 5.73
CA GLY A 560 10.28 -22.08 5.66
C GLY A 560 10.09 -20.56 5.63
N GLY A 561 11.16 -19.78 5.48
CA GLY A 561 11.09 -18.33 5.41
C GLY A 561 10.82 -17.78 4.00
N PHE A 562 10.26 -16.57 3.92
CA PHE A 562 10.03 -15.91 2.62
C PHE A 562 11.34 -15.56 1.90
N MET A 563 12.33 -15.05 2.63
CA MET A 563 13.68 -14.80 2.12
C MET A 563 14.31 -16.07 1.56
N ASP A 564 14.23 -17.16 2.33
CA ASP A 564 14.74 -18.49 1.95
C ASP A 564 14.12 -18.95 0.63
N TRP A 565 12.81 -18.77 0.46
CA TRP A 565 12.09 -19.12 -0.76
C TRP A 565 12.46 -18.26 -1.96
N MET A 566 12.60 -16.94 -1.77
CA MET A 566 13.09 -16.04 -2.83
C MET A 566 14.48 -16.45 -3.33
N ILE A 567 15.38 -16.81 -2.42
CA ILE A 567 16.75 -17.23 -2.76
C ILE A 567 16.71 -18.62 -3.42
N ALA A 568 16.16 -19.63 -2.75
CA ALA A 568 16.25 -21.02 -3.19
C ALA A 568 15.37 -21.34 -4.41
N SER A 569 14.14 -20.81 -4.45
CA SER A 569 13.18 -21.14 -5.52
C SER A 569 13.16 -20.14 -6.67
N ARG A 570 13.60 -18.89 -6.45
CA ARG A 570 13.60 -17.85 -7.49
C ARG A 570 15.01 -17.44 -7.93
N GLY A 571 16.05 -17.76 -7.16
CA GLY A 571 17.42 -17.33 -7.45
C GLY A 571 17.62 -15.80 -7.31
N LEU A 572 16.68 -15.12 -6.65
CA LEU A 572 16.65 -13.66 -6.52
C LEU A 572 17.30 -13.22 -5.20
N PRO A 573 18.03 -12.10 -5.19
CA PRO A 573 18.54 -11.51 -3.95
C PRO A 573 17.37 -11.10 -3.04
N SER A 574 17.40 -11.55 -1.79
CA SER A 574 16.39 -11.23 -0.79
C SER A 574 17.05 -11.02 0.58
N PHE A 575 16.59 -10.03 1.33
CA PHE A 575 17.20 -9.64 2.60
C PHE A 575 16.16 -9.44 3.68
N THR A 576 16.30 -10.15 4.80
CA THR A 576 15.50 -9.89 6.01
C THR A 576 16.20 -8.87 6.89
N LEU A 577 15.57 -7.71 7.10
CA LEU A 577 16.07 -6.66 7.97
C LEU A 577 15.29 -6.67 9.29
N GLU A 578 15.99 -7.03 10.37
CA GLU A 578 15.45 -7.02 11.73
C GLU A 578 15.61 -5.63 12.34
N LEU A 579 14.49 -4.90 12.46
CA LEU A 579 14.44 -3.53 12.95
C LEU A 579 14.48 -3.48 14.48
N GLY A 580 15.13 -2.45 15.01
CA GLY A 580 15.18 -2.20 16.45
C GLY A 580 16.21 -3.08 17.18
N PRO A 581 16.63 -2.68 18.40
CA PRO A 581 17.70 -3.38 19.11
C PRO A 581 17.27 -4.75 19.62
N GLY A 582 18.14 -5.75 19.46
CA GLY A 582 17.89 -7.12 19.94
C GLY A 582 17.70 -7.26 21.46
N SER A 583 18.06 -6.23 22.23
CA SER A 583 17.79 -6.14 23.68
C SER A 583 16.30 -5.90 24.01
N GLU A 584 15.49 -5.49 23.03
CA GLU A 584 14.06 -5.25 23.19
C GLU A 584 13.24 -6.33 22.50
N ASN A 585 12.24 -6.86 23.18
CA ASN A 585 11.29 -7.80 22.58
C ASN A 585 10.35 -7.08 21.61
N ALA A 586 9.78 -7.82 20.66
CA ALA A 586 8.62 -7.35 19.91
C ALA A 586 7.34 -7.38 20.79
N PRO A 587 6.43 -6.40 20.65
CA PRO A 587 6.49 -5.25 19.73
C PRO A 587 7.53 -4.20 20.16
N GLN A 588 8.19 -3.59 19.18
CA GLN A 588 9.13 -2.49 19.43
C GLN A 588 8.38 -1.22 19.91
N SER A 589 8.97 -0.50 20.84
CA SER A 589 8.41 0.77 21.31
C SER A 589 8.43 1.82 20.20
N ILE A 590 7.38 2.64 20.11
CA ILE A 590 7.31 3.77 19.18
C ILE A 590 8.47 4.75 19.34
N ALA A 591 9.07 4.84 20.53
CA ALA A 591 10.26 5.64 20.78
C ALA A 591 11.46 5.23 19.91
N ARG A 592 11.48 3.99 19.38
CA ARG A 592 12.52 3.49 18.47
C ARG A 592 12.32 3.93 17.03
N PHE A 593 11.13 4.41 16.66
CA PHE A 593 10.81 4.72 15.27
C PHE A 593 11.77 5.73 14.64
N ASN A 594 12.15 6.80 15.33
CA ASN A 594 13.07 7.80 14.76
C ASN A 594 14.45 7.22 14.39
N ALA A 595 14.97 6.30 15.21
CA ALA A 595 16.23 5.61 14.93
C ALA A 595 16.07 4.62 13.76
N ILE A 596 14.99 3.83 13.78
CA ILE A 596 14.62 2.89 12.71
C ILE A 596 14.46 3.63 11.37
N TRP A 597 13.71 4.73 11.36
CA TRP A 597 13.49 5.62 10.22
C TRP A 597 14.79 6.18 9.68
N SER A 598 15.64 6.72 10.56
CA SER A 598 16.92 7.33 10.14
C SER A 598 17.83 6.32 9.45
N ALA A 599 17.87 5.07 9.94
CA ALA A 599 18.64 3.99 9.34
C ALA A 599 18.05 3.48 8.01
N ASN A 600 16.73 3.44 7.88
CA ASN A 600 16.07 2.70 6.80
C ASN A 600 15.41 3.56 5.71
N ARG A 601 15.22 4.87 5.91
CA ARG A 601 14.47 5.72 4.96
C ARG A 601 14.99 5.68 3.51
N ASN A 602 16.29 5.45 3.33
CA ASN A 602 16.95 5.44 2.03
C ASN A 602 17.06 4.04 1.41
N VAL A 603 16.67 2.96 2.10
CA VAL A 603 16.74 1.58 1.58
C VAL A 603 15.99 1.42 0.25
N PRO A 604 14.77 1.96 0.06
CA PRO A 604 14.08 1.84 -1.22
C PRO A 604 14.81 2.51 -2.39
N ALA A 605 15.31 3.74 -2.19
CA ALA A 605 16.05 4.47 -3.22
C ALA A 605 17.38 3.80 -3.55
N PHE A 606 18.07 3.28 -2.54
CA PHE A 606 19.27 2.45 -2.70
C PHE A 606 19.00 1.23 -3.58
N MET A 607 17.96 0.46 -3.26
CA MET A 607 17.65 -0.77 -3.98
C MET A 607 17.23 -0.49 -5.42
N LEU A 608 16.49 0.59 -5.67
CA LEU A 608 16.17 1.03 -7.04
C LEU A 608 17.43 1.35 -7.85
N ALA A 609 18.33 2.19 -7.33
CA ALA A 609 19.58 2.52 -8.00
C ALA A 609 20.42 1.27 -8.26
N TYR A 610 20.53 0.37 -7.27
CA TYR A 610 21.28 -0.87 -7.43
C TYR A 610 20.68 -1.76 -8.53
N ILE A 611 19.34 -1.91 -8.55
CA ILE A 611 18.65 -2.67 -9.60
C ILE A 611 18.95 -2.04 -10.95
N ILE A 612 18.76 -0.73 -11.10
CA ILE A 612 18.98 -0.03 -12.38
C ILE A 612 20.40 -0.27 -12.93
N ASP A 613 21.40 -0.16 -12.05
CA ASP A 613 22.80 -0.21 -12.44
C ASP A 613 23.37 -1.64 -12.56
N ASN A 614 22.72 -2.65 -11.97
CA ASN A 614 23.35 -3.98 -11.81
C ASN A 614 22.44 -5.20 -12.07
N LEU A 615 21.10 -5.06 -12.11
CA LEU A 615 20.14 -6.18 -12.22
C LEU A 615 19.09 -5.95 -13.33
#